data_AF-A0A5A7REK5-F1
#
_entry.id   AF-A0A5A7REK5-F1
#
_cell.length_a   1.000
_cell.length_b   1.000
_cell.length_c   1.000
_cell.angle_alpha   90.00
_cell.angle_beta   90.00
_cell.angle_gamma   90.00
#
_symmetry.space_group_name_H-M   'P 1'
#
loop_
_entity.id
_entity.type
_entity.pdbx_description
1 polymer ?
#
loop_
_entity_poly.entity_id
_entity_poly.type
_entity_poly.pdbx_seq_one_letter_code
_entity_poly.pdbx_strand_id
1 'polypeptide(L)'
;MEAVQRIYKIKGRKNTSPLAISVGDVKDISRFATTDHLPPGLLDSLLPGPVTVVLKRGDSSILDKSLNPGLDSIGVRVPDSNFIRLICRGSDSAIALTSANLSGKPSSVDVKDFENLWAHCAYIYNGGPIPSGRAGSTVVDLTKLGQYKILRPGSAKEETVASLKRYGLVEDSNFS
;
A
#
# COMPACT_ATOMS: atom_id res chain seq x y z
N MET A 1 -1.11 -5.60 -18.67
CA MET A 1 -0.48 -4.41 -19.30
C MET A 1 -1.33 -3.13 -19.28
N GLU A 2 -2.50 -3.07 -19.91
CA GLU A 2 -3.18 -1.77 -20.11
C GLU A 2 -3.57 -1.02 -18.82
N ALA A 3 -4.03 -1.72 -17.78
CA ALA A 3 -4.53 -1.08 -16.56
C ALA A 3 -3.45 -0.28 -15.80
N VAL A 4 -2.25 -0.86 -15.62
CA VAL A 4 -1.13 -0.20 -14.93
C VAL A 4 -0.65 1.02 -15.72
N GLN A 5 -0.52 0.90 -17.04
CA GLN A 5 -0.15 2.00 -17.91
C GLN A 5 -1.19 3.13 -17.91
N ARG A 6 -2.49 2.79 -17.91
CA ARG A 6 -3.58 3.78 -17.78
C ARG A 6 -3.48 4.56 -16.47
N ILE A 7 -3.18 3.90 -15.34
CA ILE A 7 -3.00 4.59 -14.05
C ILE A 7 -1.84 5.60 -14.10
N TYR A 8 -0.66 5.21 -14.61
CA TYR A 8 0.48 6.11 -14.74
C TYR A 8 0.17 7.30 -15.66
N LYS A 9 -0.53 7.05 -16.79
CA LYS A 9 -0.96 8.09 -17.75
C LYS A 9 -1.94 9.09 -17.12
N ILE A 10 -3.00 8.61 -16.44
CA ILE A 10 -4.01 9.46 -15.80
C ILE A 10 -3.39 10.32 -14.69
N LYS A 11 -2.46 9.75 -13.91
CA LYS A 11 -1.85 10.47 -12.78
C LYS A 11 -0.72 11.43 -13.18
N GLY A 12 -0.31 11.45 -14.45
CA GLY A 12 0.81 12.27 -14.93
C GLY A 12 2.12 12.00 -14.18
N ARG A 13 2.26 10.81 -13.60
CA ARG A 13 3.45 10.44 -12.84
C ARG A 13 4.59 10.23 -13.83
N LYS A 14 5.73 10.89 -13.63
CA LYS A 14 7.01 10.35 -14.12
C LYS A 14 7.10 8.93 -13.56
N ASN A 15 7.56 7.96 -14.36
CA ASN A 15 7.58 6.50 -14.07
C ASN A 15 8.37 6.06 -12.81
N THR A 16 8.54 6.91 -11.80
CA THR A 16 9.51 6.76 -10.70
C THR A 16 8.87 6.62 -9.32
N SER A 17 7.59 6.94 -9.12
CA SER A 17 6.94 6.78 -7.81
C SER A 17 6.22 5.42 -7.68
N PRO A 18 6.68 4.53 -6.78
CA PRO A 18 6.08 3.21 -6.62
C PRO A 18 4.61 3.28 -6.21
N LEU A 19 3.82 2.35 -6.74
CA LEU A 19 2.45 2.06 -6.38
C LEU A 19 2.44 0.93 -5.35
N ALA A 20 1.54 1.05 -4.37
CA ALA A 20 1.18 -0.05 -3.49
C ALA A 20 -0.02 -0.79 -4.06
N ILE A 21 -0.26 -2.01 -3.60
CA ILE A 21 -1.47 -2.78 -3.85
C ILE A 21 -2.30 -2.94 -2.59
N SER A 22 -3.60 -3.15 -2.77
CA SER A 22 -4.55 -3.55 -1.75
C SER A 22 -4.93 -5.00 -1.95
N VAL A 23 -5.01 -5.75 -0.85
CA VAL A 23 -5.60 -7.09 -0.82
C VAL A 23 -6.71 -7.16 0.25
N GLY A 24 -7.58 -8.16 0.15
CA GLY A 24 -8.76 -8.28 1.01
C GLY A 24 -8.44 -8.77 2.41
N ASP A 25 -7.52 -9.71 2.52
CA ASP A 25 -7.12 -10.34 3.77
C ASP A 25 -5.60 -10.50 3.88
N VAL A 26 -5.07 -10.52 5.11
CA VAL A 26 -3.63 -10.61 5.39
C VAL A 26 -3.01 -11.87 4.77
N LYS A 27 -3.75 -12.99 4.82
CA LYS A 27 -3.33 -14.26 4.22
C LYS A 27 -3.08 -14.19 2.70
N ASP A 28 -3.69 -13.23 2.00
CA ASP A 28 -3.54 -13.10 0.54
C ASP A 28 -2.23 -12.43 0.14
N ILE A 29 -1.51 -11.81 1.09
CA ILE A 29 -0.24 -11.11 0.83
C ILE A 29 0.80 -12.06 0.24
N SER A 30 0.86 -13.31 0.72
CA SER A 30 1.82 -14.32 0.26
C SER A 30 1.65 -14.70 -1.22
N ARG A 31 0.48 -14.43 -1.83
CA ARG A 31 0.25 -14.61 -3.28
C ARG A 31 1.08 -13.62 -4.12
N PHE A 32 1.52 -12.52 -3.54
CA PHE A 32 2.13 -11.40 -4.26
C PHE A 32 3.53 -11.04 -3.79
N ALA A 33 3.85 -11.34 -2.53
CA ALA A 33 5.08 -10.97 -1.86
C ALA A 33 5.61 -12.12 -0.99
N THR A 34 6.93 -12.19 -0.83
CA THR A 34 7.57 -13.16 0.07
C THR A 34 7.37 -12.73 1.52
N THR A 35 6.87 -13.65 2.35
CA THR A 35 6.57 -13.41 3.77
C THR A 35 7.23 -14.39 4.72
N ASP A 36 7.89 -15.44 4.22
CA ASP A 36 8.38 -16.57 5.03
C ASP A 36 9.45 -16.17 6.05
N HIS A 37 10.15 -15.06 5.81
CA HIS A 37 11.17 -14.52 6.72
C HIS A 37 10.57 -13.71 7.88
N LEU A 38 9.27 -13.43 7.86
CA LEU A 38 8.62 -12.64 8.89
C LEU A 38 8.20 -13.52 10.08
N PRO A 39 8.28 -13.01 11.32
CA PRO A 39 7.71 -13.68 12.48
C PRO A 39 6.21 -13.97 12.29
N PRO A 40 5.73 -15.17 12.68
CA PRO A 40 4.31 -15.50 12.64
C PRO A 40 3.46 -14.47 13.38
N GLY A 41 2.35 -14.04 12.78
CA GLY A 41 1.43 -13.04 13.37
C GLY A 41 1.88 -11.58 13.25
N LEU A 42 3.11 -11.30 12.77
CA LEU A 42 3.57 -9.92 12.58
C LEU A 42 2.64 -9.15 11.64
N LEU A 43 2.28 -9.74 10.49
CA LEU A 43 1.43 -9.05 9.52
C LEU A 43 0.03 -8.79 10.08
N ASP A 44 -0.57 -9.75 10.80
CA ASP A 44 -1.87 -9.59 11.47
C ASP A 44 -1.85 -8.53 12.58
N SER A 45 -0.68 -8.26 13.17
CA SER A 45 -0.53 -7.18 14.15
C SER A 45 -0.49 -5.78 13.52
N LEU A 46 -0.15 -5.69 12.23
CA LEU A 46 -0.04 -4.43 11.49
C LEU A 46 -1.24 -4.17 10.59
N LEU A 47 -1.96 -5.23 10.21
CA LEU A 47 -2.99 -5.25 9.18
C LEU A 47 -4.19 -6.11 9.63
N PRO A 48 -5.45 -5.76 9.31
CA PRO A 48 -5.87 -4.56 8.57
C PRO A 48 -5.59 -3.26 9.31
N GLY A 49 -5.25 -2.19 8.57
CA GLY A 49 -4.94 -0.92 9.23
C GLY A 49 -4.37 0.20 8.35
N PRO A 50 -3.93 1.29 9.00
CA PRO A 50 -3.27 2.43 8.36
C PRO A 50 -1.77 2.20 8.10
N VAL A 51 -1.38 0.97 7.76
CA VAL A 51 0.01 0.58 7.46
C VAL A 51 0.12 0.08 6.03
N THR A 52 1.20 0.44 5.34
CA THR A 52 1.65 -0.18 4.09
C THR A 52 2.95 -0.91 4.39
N VAL A 53 2.97 -2.22 4.20
CA VAL A 53 4.19 -3.03 4.35
C VAL A 53 4.88 -3.15 3.00
N VAL A 54 6.18 -2.86 2.93
CA VAL A 54 6.99 -3.09 1.73
C VAL A 54 7.72 -4.41 1.90
N LEU A 55 7.52 -5.30 0.94
CA LEU A 55 8.02 -6.67 0.96
C LEU A 55 8.69 -6.98 -0.37
N LYS A 56 9.55 -8.01 -0.39
CA LYS A 56 10.07 -8.53 -1.66
C LYS A 56 8.92 -9.12 -2.46
N ARG A 57 8.93 -8.90 -3.77
CA ARG A 57 7.99 -9.57 -4.68
C ARG A 57 8.22 -11.07 -4.60
N GLY A 58 7.14 -11.83 -4.55
CA GLY A 58 7.23 -13.28 -4.65
C GLY A 58 7.59 -13.68 -6.09
N ASP A 59 8.43 -14.70 -6.24
CA ASP A 59 8.85 -15.18 -7.56
C ASP A 59 7.67 -15.70 -8.41
N SER A 60 6.64 -16.23 -7.74
CA SER A 60 5.40 -16.69 -8.35
C SER A 60 4.28 -15.64 -8.36
N SER A 61 4.61 -14.37 -8.08
CA SER A 61 3.62 -13.29 -8.05
C SER A 61 2.98 -13.11 -9.42
N ILE A 62 1.65 -13.09 -9.45
CA ILE A 62 0.88 -12.82 -10.68
C ILE A 62 0.91 -11.34 -11.09
N LEU A 63 1.55 -10.46 -10.30
CA LEU A 63 1.66 -9.05 -10.63
C LEU A 63 2.62 -8.83 -11.78
N ASP A 64 2.17 -8.06 -12.77
CA ASP A 64 2.96 -7.64 -13.92
C ASP A 64 4.20 -6.85 -13.47
N LYS A 65 5.39 -7.17 -14.02
CA LYS A 65 6.66 -6.47 -13.69
C LYS A 65 6.65 -4.99 -14.08
N SER A 66 5.72 -4.56 -14.93
CA SER A 66 5.48 -3.14 -15.21
C SER A 66 4.88 -2.37 -14.04
N LEU A 67 4.32 -3.05 -13.03
CA LEU A 67 3.96 -2.44 -11.77
C LEU A 67 5.24 -2.19 -10.97
N ASN A 68 5.67 -0.92 -10.85
CA ASN A 68 6.94 -0.50 -10.27
C ASN A 68 8.16 -1.08 -11.00
N PRO A 69 8.42 -0.64 -12.25
CA PRO A 69 9.51 -1.16 -13.06
C PRO A 69 10.86 -0.90 -12.36
N GLY A 70 11.72 -1.91 -12.34
CA GLY A 70 13.06 -1.84 -11.73
C GLY A 70 13.09 -2.01 -10.20
N LEU A 71 11.94 -2.30 -9.56
CA LEU A 71 11.89 -2.59 -8.12
C LEU A 71 11.48 -4.04 -7.86
N ASP A 72 12.35 -4.74 -7.13
CA ASP A 72 12.10 -6.11 -6.65
C ASP A 72 11.19 -6.16 -5.41
N SER A 73 10.70 -5.00 -4.97
CA SER A 73 9.77 -4.87 -3.85
C SER A 73 8.38 -4.37 -4.29
N ILE A 74 7.40 -4.63 -3.43
CA ILE A 74 6.03 -4.18 -3.59
C ILE A 74 5.49 -3.72 -2.24
N GLY A 75 4.81 -2.56 -2.24
CA GLY A 75 4.03 -2.12 -1.09
C GLY A 75 2.68 -2.83 -1.08
N VAL A 76 2.31 -3.43 0.03
CA VAL A 76 1.04 -4.14 0.21
C VAL A 76 0.28 -3.54 1.40
N ARG A 77 -1.04 -3.44 1.25
CA ARG A 77 -1.92 -2.94 2.29
C ARG A 77 -3.17 -3.81 2.39
N VAL A 78 -3.65 -4.00 3.61
CA VAL A 78 -5.01 -4.47 3.90
C VAL A 78 -5.71 -3.32 4.63
N PRO A 79 -6.55 -2.52 3.95
CA PRO A 79 -7.22 -1.40 4.59
C PRO A 79 -8.23 -1.87 5.63
N ASP A 80 -8.30 -1.20 6.77
CA ASP A 80 -9.40 -1.37 7.72
C ASP A 80 -10.65 -0.65 7.22
N SER A 81 -11.23 -1.20 6.14
CA SER A 81 -12.45 -0.72 5.51
C SER A 81 -13.15 -1.92 4.88
N ASN A 82 -14.30 -2.29 5.42
CA ASN A 82 -15.09 -3.42 4.93
C ASN A 82 -15.42 -3.28 3.44
N PHE A 83 -15.76 -2.07 3.00
CA PHE A 83 -16.02 -1.79 1.59
C PHE A 83 -14.79 -2.13 0.71
N ILE A 84 -13.62 -1.58 1.03
CA ILE A 84 -12.41 -1.83 0.22
C ILE A 84 -12.00 -3.30 0.26
N ARG A 85 -12.11 -3.95 1.43
CA ARG A 85 -11.80 -5.38 1.57
C ARG A 85 -12.75 -6.25 0.74
N LEU A 86 -14.04 -5.91 0.69
CA LEU A 86 -15.01 -6.62 -0.17
C LEU A 86 -14.67 -6.48 -1.65
N ILE A 87 -14.33 -5.27 -2.11
CA ILE A 87 -13.91 -5.07 -3.51
C ILE A 87 -12.63 -5.86 -3.81
N CYS A 88 -11.66 -5.88 -2.88
CA CYS A 88 -10.42 -6.66 -3.05
C CYS A 88 -10.69 -8.18 -3.09
N ARG A 89 -11.59 -8.69 -2.25
CA ARG A 89 -11.96 -10.13 -2.22
C ARG A 89 -12.71 -10.57 -3.47
N GLY A 90 -13.52 -9.68 -4.04
CA GLY A 90 -14.24 -9.92 -5.30
C GLY A 90 -13.36 -9.76 -6.55
N SER A 91 -12.10 -9.37 -6.39
CA SER A 91 -11.13 -9.27 -7.46
C SER A 91 -10.25 -10.51 -7.48
N ASP A 92 -10.08 -11.13 -8.64
CA ASP A 92 -9.16 -12.28 -8.81
C ASP A 92 -7.68 -11.90 -8.60
N SER A 93 -7.39 -10.60 -8.54
CA SER A 93 -6.05 -10.03 -8.35
C SER A 93 -6.04 -8.89 -7.32
N ALA A 94 -4.87 -8.31 -7.06
CA ALA A 94 -4.74 -7.17 -6.15
C ALA A 94 -5.16 -5.86 -6.83
N ILE A 95 -5.66 -4.91 -6.03
CA ILE A 95 -6.07 -3.59 -6.52
C ILE A 95 -4.93 -2.60 -6.34
N ALA A 96 -4.41 -2.04 -7.42
CA ALA A 96 -3.40 -0.98 -7.33
C ALA A 96 -3.98 0.25 -6.62
N LEU A 97 -3.32 0.68 -5.54
CA LEU A 97 -3.71 1.84 -4.76
C LEU A 97 -2.89 3.06 -5.15
N THR A 98 -3.59 4.15 -5.39
CA THR A 98 -3.04 5.48 -5.47
C THR A 98 -3.99 6.43 -4.75
N SER A 99 -3.45 7.47 -4.12
CA SER A 99 -4.29 8.51 -3.54
C SER A 99 -5.12 9.18 -4.62
N ALA A 100 -6.35 9.58 -4.30
CA ALA A 100 -7.31 10.11 -5.26
C ALA A 100 -7.00 11.54 -5.75
N ASN A 101 -5.78 12.05 -5.57
CA ASN A 101 -5.35 13.38 -6.01
C ASN A 101 -4.46 13.31 -7.27
N LEU A 102 -4.35 14.43 -7.97
CA LEU A 102 -3.27 14.64 -8.94
C LEU A 102 -1.92 14.69 -8.21
N SER A 103 -0.85 14.27 -8.89
CA SER A 103 0.50 14.32 -8.32
C SER A 103 0.85 15.74 -7.87
N GLY A 104 1.27 15.92 -6.61
CA GLY A 104 1.62 17.21 -6.02
C GLY A 104 0.45 18.01 -5.42
N LYS A 105 -0.80 17.56 -5.54
CA LYS A 105 -1.95 18.19 -4.87
C LYS A 105 -2.19 17.63 -3.46
N PRO A 106 -2.88 18.37 -2.56
CA PRO A 106 -3.30 17.84 -1.27
C PRO A 106 -4.11 16.54 -1.41
N SER A 107 -4.12 15.73 -0.35
CA SER A 107 -4.96 14.52 -0.33
C SER A 107 -6.44 14.91 -0.36
N SER A 108 -7.22 14.25 -1.21
CA SER A 108 -8.67 14.42 -1.28
C SER A 108 -9.32 13.90 0.00
N VAL A 109 -10.11 14.75 0.66
CA VAL A 109 -10.88 14.42 1.87
C VAL A 109 -12.37 14.28 1.59
N ASP A 110 -12.85 14.89 0.49
CA ASP A 110 -14.21 14.75 -0.04
C ASP A 110 -14.19 14.18 -1.46
N VAL A 111 -15.30 13.56 -1.89
CA VAL A 111 -15.46 13.03 -3.25
C VAL A 111 -15.29 14.11 -4.32
N LYS A 112 -15.69 15.35 -4.02
CA LYS A 112 -15.59 16.49 -4.93
C LYS A 112 -14.16 16.98 -5.13
N ASP A 113 -13.25 16.71 -4.18
CA ASP A 113 -11.84 17.15 -4.29
C ASP A 113 -11.10 16.52 -5.47
N PHE A 114 -11.64 15.45 -6.05
CA PHE A 114 -11.10 14.78 -7.22
C PHE A 114 -12.08 14.71 -8.39
N GLU A 115 -13.07 15.62 -8.44
CA GLU A 115 -14.07 15.67 -9.52
C GLU A 115 -13.43 15.76 -10.92
N ASN A 116 -12.27 16.42 -11.02
CA ASN A 116 -11.51 16.52 -12.25
C ASN A 116 -10.98 15.17 -12.79
N LEU A 117 -10.98 14.11 -11.96
CA LEU A 117 -10.60 12.76 -12.37
C LEU A 117 -11.81 11.89 -12.76
N TRP A 118 -13.04 12.33 -12.48
CA TRP A 118 -14.24 11.51 -12.64
C TRP A 118 -14.45 11.01 -14.07
N ALA A 119 -14.14 11.84 -15.08
CA ALA A 119 -14.22 11.45 -16.49
C ALA A 119 -13.27 10.29 -16.86
N HIS A 120 -12.28 9.99 -16.02
CA HIS A 120 -11.35 8.87 -16.20
C HIS A 120 -11.68 7.66 -15.31
N CYS A 121 -12.71 7.76 -14.46
CA CYS A 121 -13.12 6.70 -13.54
C CYS A 121 -14.33 5.95 -14.11
N ALA A 122 -14.25 4.62 -14.15
CA ALA A 122 -15.42 3.80 -14.51
C ALA A 122 -16.51 3.86 -13.42
N TYR A 123 -16.09 3.97 -12.16
CA TYR A 123 -16.98 4.05 -11.00
C TYR A 123 -16.42 5.02 -9.96
N ILE A 124 -17.32 5.68 -9.24
CA ILE A 124 -17.01 6.55 -8.11
C ILE A 124 -17.87 6.09 -6.94
N TYR A 125 -17.24 5.86 -5.80
CA TYR A 125 -17.93 5.54 -4.56
C TYR A 125 -17.78 6.71 -3.59
N ASN A 126 -18.91 7.30 -3.18
CA ASN A 126 -18.93 8.35 -2.18
C ASN A 126 -19.25 7.76 -0.80
N GLY A 127 -18.22 7.59 0.03
CA GLY A 127 -18.34 7.13 1.42
C GLY A 127 -18.50 8.25 2.46
N GLY A 128 -18.72 9.50 2.01
CA GLY A 128 -18.67 10.69 2.86
C GLY A 128 -17.26 11.21 3.08
N PRO A 129 -17.13 12.36 3.76
CA PRO A 129 -15.83 13.00 4.00
C PRO A 129 -14.99 12.19 5.00
N ILE A 130 -13.68 12.16 4.78
CA ILE A 130 -12.71 11.62 5.74
C ILE A 130 -12.12 12.76 6.60
N PRO A 131 -11.72 12.49 7.86
CA PRO A 131 -11.16 13.52 8.74
C PRO A 131 -9.95 14.22 8.11
N SER A 132 -10.02 15.55 7.99
CA SER A 132 -8.94 16.39 7.49
C SER A 132 -7.73 16.36 8.44
N GLY A 133 -6.51 16.41 7.88
CA GLY A 133 -5.27 16.45 8.67
C GLY A 133 -4.77 15.09 9.14
N ARG A 134 -5.44 13.98 8.80
CA ARG A 134 -4.90 12.64 9.07
C ARG A 134 -3.63 12.43 8.25
N ALA A 135 -2.51 12.18 8.94
CA ALA A 135 -1.30 11.69 8.28
C ALA A 135 -1.62 10.43 7.48
N GLY A 136 -1.01 10.27 6.31
CA GLY A 136 -1.18 9.09 5.47
C GLY A 136 -0.81 7.79 6.19
N SER A 137 -0.95 6.65 5.50
CA SER A 137 -0.49 5.38 6.07
C SER A 137 1.00 5.43 6.40
N THR A 138 1.37 4.83 7.53
CA THR A 138 2.77 4.53 7.84
C THR A 138 3.28 3.55 6.80
N VAL A 139 4.45 3.82 6.21
CA VAL A 139 5.09 2.91 5.26
C VAL A 139 6.31 2.32 5.94
N VAL A 140 6.32 1.00 6.08
CA VAL A 140 7.42 0.26 6.69
C VAL A 140 8.01 -0.73 5.68
N ASP A 141 9.32 -0.71 5.53
CA ASP A 141 10.10 -1.70 4.80
C ASP A 141 10.42 -2.89 5.70
N LEU A 142 10.01 -4.08 5.25
CA LEU A 142 10.24 -5.37 5.90
C LEU A 142 10.93 -6.35 4.94
N THR A 143 11.65 -5.85 3.92
CA THR A 143 12.30 -6.69 2.90
C THR A 143 13.52 -7.45 3.43
N LYS A 144 14.10 -7.02 4.56
CA LYS A 144 15.29 -7.61 5.19
C LYS A 144 14.89 -8.48 6.38
N LEU A 145 15.54 -9.64 6.51
CA LEU A 145 15.34 -10.54 7.65
C LEU A 145 15.73 -9.86 8.97
N GLY A 146 14.84 -9.92 9.96
CA GLY A 146 15.08 -9.39 11.31
C GLY A 146 15.17 -7.87 11.41
N GLN A 147 14.91 -7.13 10.33
CA GLN A 147 15.08 -5.67 10.29
C GLN A 147 13.84 -4.97 9.75
N TYR A 148 13.64 -3.72 10.17
CA TYR A 148 12.63 -2.83 9.60
C TYR A 148 13.19 -1.44 9.30
N LYS A 149 12.55 -0.70 8.39
CA LYS A 149 12.80 0.73 8.18
C LYS A 149 11.51 1.49 7.96
N ILE A 150 11.29 2.58 8.70
CA ILE A 150 10.15 3.47 8.43
C ILE A 150 10.50 4.35 7.22
N LEU A 151 9.94 4.03 6.06
CA LEU A 151 10.14 4.80 4.83
C LEU A 151 9.32 6.09 4.82
N ARG A 152 8.14 6.05 5.43
CA ARG A 152 7.30 7.23 5.60
C ARG A 152 6.57 7.17 6.95
N PRO A 153 6.78 8.15 7.84
CA PRO A 153 5.97 8.26 9.04
C PRO A 153 4.52 8.58 8.65
N GLY A 154 3.57 7.89 9.28
CA GLY A 154 2.15 8.07 9.06
C GLY A 154 1.38 8.06 10.37
N SER A 155 0.06 7.94 10.29
CA SER A 155 -0.83 8.01 11.46
C SER A 155 -0.71 6.85 12.45
N ALA A 156 0.10 5.83 12.17
CA ALA A 156 0.30 4.70 13.07
C ALA A 156 1.79 4.36 13.26
N LYS A 157 2.68 5.37 13.18
CA LYS A 157 4.13 5.14 13.22
C LYS A 157 4.54 4.52 14.54
N GLU A 158 4.10 5.11 15.64
CA GLU A 158 4.46 4.73 17.00
C GLU A 158 3.98 3.30 17.31
N GLU A 159 2.74 2.98 16.97
CA GLU A 159 2.16 1.64 17.14
C GLU A 159 2.86 0.60 16.26
N THR A 160 3.18 0.98 15.01
CA THR A 160 3.92 0.12 14.08
C THR A 160 5.29 -0.22 14.65
N VAL A 161 6.05 0.77 15.11
CA VAL A 161 7.38 0.57 15.72
C VAL A 161 7.28 -0.28 16.99
N ALA A 162 6.29 -0.02 17.84
CA ALA A 162 6.08 -0.82 19.06
C ALA A 162 5.78 -2.29 18.73
N SER A 163 4.96 -2.57 17.71
CA SER A 163 4.69 -3.94 17.27
C SER A 163 5.96 -4.61 16.72
N LEU A 164 6.68 -3.94 15.82
CA LEU A 164 7.90 -4.47 15.21
C LEU A 164 8.96 -4.88 16.25
N LYS A 165 9.15 -4.04 17.28
CA LYS A 165 10.04 -4.33 18.40
C LYS A 165 9.56 -5.52 19.24
N ARG A 166 8.24 -5.66 19.47
CA ARG A 166 7.66 -6.81 20.17
C ARG A 166 7.93 -8.13 19.45
N TYR A 167 7.94 -8.11 18.12
CA TYR A 167 8.30 -9.24 17.27
C TYR A 167 9.82 -9.42 17.07
N GLY A 168 10.65 -8.64 17.76
CA GLY A 168 12.11 -8.79 17.76
C GLY A 168 12.82 -8.20 16.53
N LEU A 169 12.15 -7.37 15.72
CA LEU A 169 12.81 -6.70 14.60
C LEU A 169 13.61 -5.49 15.09
N VAL A 170 14.77 -5.26 14.46
CA VAL A 170 15.67 -4.15 14.74
C VAL A 170 15.56 -3.09 13.64
N GLU A 171 15.65 -1.82 14.00
CA GLU A 171 15.64 -0.74 13.01
C GLU A 171 16.94 -0.74 12.20
N ASP A 172 16.84 -0.83 10.87
CA ASP A 172 17.99 -0.74 9.98
C ASP A 172 18.56 0.69 10.05
N SER A 173 19.66 0.80 10.77
CA SER A 173 20.35 2.04 11.10
C SER A 173 21.52 2.33 10.17
N ASN A 174 21.70 1.56 9.09
CA ASN A 174 22.72 1.85 8.09
C ASN A 174 22.34 3.13 7.33
N PHE A 175 23.06 4.21 7.65
CA PHE A 175 23.03 5.48 6.96
C PHE A 175 23.76 5.39 5.62
N SER A 176 23.03 5.58 4.53
CA SER A 176 23.17 6.64 3.50
C SER A 176 22.41 6.23 2.25
#